data_AF-A0A438GVP4-F1
#
_entry.id   AF-A0A438GVP4-F1
#
_cell.length_a   1.000
_cell.length_b   1.000
_cell.length_c   1.000
_cell.angle_alpha   90.00
_cell.angle_beta   90.00
_cell.angle_gamma   90.00
#
_symmetry.space_group_name_H-M   'P 1'
#
loop_
_entity.id
_entity.type
_entity.pdbx_description
1 polymer ?
#
loop_
_entity_poly.entity_id
_entity_poly.type
_entity_poly.pdbx_seq_one_letter_code
_entity_poly.pdbx_strand_id
1 'polypeptide(L)'
;MAGAGKTTLAQLLYKDERLELEESLGDQKLLLVLDDVWDEGCMECDQLRTPLVAAGQGSKVVVTTRSKGVATVMHAVQTYPLGELSPKDYWSLFTKFAFEDCGQVPWFAFSSKST
;
A
#
# COMPACT_ATOMS: atom_id res chain seq x y z
N MET A 1 5.00 35.83 -23.88
CA MET A 1 4.50 36.05 -22.50
C MET A 1 3.54 34.91 -22.19
N ALA A 2 3.96 33.92 -21.40
CA ALA A 2 3.18 32.71 -21.13
C ALA A 2 2.36 32.90 -19.83
N GLY A 3 1.07 33.21 -19.98
CA GLY A 3 0.17 33.51 -18.86
C GLY A 3 -0.37 32.27 -18.16
N ALA A 4 0.19 31.97 -17.00
CA ALA A 4 -0.40 31.72 -15.66
C ALA A 4 -1.76 30.98 -15.44
N GLY A 5 -2.45 30.45 -16.44
CA GLY A 5 -3.83 29.93 -16.23
C GLY A 5 -4.01 28.41 -16.35
N LYS A 6 -3.26 27.77 -17.25
CA LYS A 6 -3.56 26.38 -17.65
C LYS A 6 -2.93 25.35 -16.70
N THR A 7 -1.72 25.62 -16.24
CA THR A 7 -0.99 24.75 -15.30
C THR A 7 -1.63 24.78 -13.90
N THR A 8 -2.19 25.92 -13.51
CA THR A 8 -2.81 26.11 -12.19
C THR A 8 -4.07 25.27 -11.99
N LEU A 9 -4.90 25.11 -13.02
CA LEU A 9 -6.11 24.28 -12.95
C LEU A 9 -5.79 22.78 -12.86
N ALA A 10 -4.79 22.31 -13.63
CA ALA A 10 -4.31 20.94 -13.50
C ALA A 10 -3.71 20.68 -12.10
N GLN A 11 -2.98 21.64 -11.55
CA GLN A 11 -2.43 21.57 -10.19
C GLN A 11 -3.50 21.60 -9.10
N LEU A 12 -4.63 22.30 -9.30
CA LEU A 12 -5.74 22.33 -8.35
C LEU A 12 -6.60 21.07 -8.42
N LEU A 13 -6.91 20.56 -9.61
CA LEU A 13 -7.63 19.30 -9.79
C LEU A 13 -6.85 18.10 -9.24
N TYR A 14 -5.52 18.07 -9.41
CA TYR A 14 -4.67 17.02 -8.85
C TYR A 14 -4.44 17.18 -7.33
N LYS A 15 -4.78 18.34 -6.77
CA LYS A 15 -4.67 18.61 -5.33
C LYS A 15 -5.89 18.12 -4.55
N ASP A 16 -7.04 17.97 -5.20
CA ASP A 16 -8.33 17.70 -4.54
C ASP A 16 -8.30 16.35 -3.81
N GLU A 17 -7.91 15.28 -4.50
CA GLU A 17 -7.82 13.93 -3.91
C GLU A 17 -6.81 13.86 -2.75
N ARG A 18 -5.74 14.66 -2.80
CA ARG A 18 -4.74 14.72 -1.71
C ARG A 18 -5.25 15.48 -0.51
N LEU A 19 -5.95 16.59 -0.74
CA LEU A 19 -6.58 17.39 0.31
C LEU A 19 -7.68 16.58 1.00
N GLU A 20 -8.49 15.84 0.24
CA GLU A 20 -9.50 14.94 0.82
C GLU A 20 -8.85 13.83 1.68
N LEU A 21 -7.71 13.28 1.25
CA LEU A 21 -6.97 12.31 2.06
C LEU A 21 -6.36 12.97 3.31
N GLU A 22 -5.74 14.15 3.19
CA GLU A 22 -5.22 14.92 4.32
C GLU A 22 -6.31 15.26 5.35
N GLU A 23 -7.45 15.76 4.90
CA GLU A 23 -8.59 16.15 5.73
C GLU A 23 -9.27 14.93 6.37
N SER A 24 -9.38 13.82 5.64
CA SER A 24 -9.97 12.58 6.17
C SER A 24 -9.07 11.87 7.17
N LEU A 25 -7.75 11.95 6.99
CA LEU A 25 -6.79 11.36 7.92
C LEU A 25 -6.72 12.15 9.23
N GLY A 26 -6.64 13.49 9.15
CA GLY A 26 -6.61 14.37 10.33
C GLY A 26 -5.72 13.85 11.47
N ASP A 27 -6.12 14.09 12.72
CA ASP A 27 -5.39 13.59 13.90
C ASP A 27 -5.64 12.09 14.21
N GLN A 28 -6.19 11.33 13.25
CA GLN A 28 -6.47 9.91 13.47
C GLN A 28 -5.21 9.07 13.28
N LYS A 29 -5.04 8.11 14.19
CA LYS A 29 -3.98 7.13 14.10
C LYS A 29 -4.34 6.06 13.07
N LEU A 30 -3.49 5.90 12.04
CA LEU A 30 -3.71 4.96 10.95
C LEU A 30 -2.61 3.90 10.85
N LEU A 31 -2.95 2.77 10.25
CA LEU A 31 -2.00 1.78 9.73
C LEU A 31 -2.28 1.58 8.25
N LEU A 32 -1.41 2.10 7.39
CA LEU A 32 -1.51 1.91 5.93
C LEU A 32 -0.64 0.73 5.52
N VAL A 33 -1.21 -0.21 4.77
CA VAL A 33 -0.47 -1.34 4.20
C VAL A 33 -0.47 -1.21 2.68
N LEU A 34 0.71 -1.00 2.11
CA LEU A 34 0.94 -0.97 0.67
C LEU A 34 1.47 -2.34 0.26
N ASP A 35 0.64 -3.14 -0.40
CA ASP A 35 0.98 -4.51 -0.75
C ASP A 35 1.60 -4.63 -2.16
N ASP A 36 2.65 -5.45 -2.28
CA ASP A 36 3.37 -5.84 -3.50
C ASP A 36 3.87 -4.66 -4.37
N VAL A 37 4.49 -3.65 -3.74
CA VAL A 37 5.03 -2.48 -4.45
C VAL A 37 6.33 -2.82 -5.17
N TRP A 38 6.42 -2.59 -6.49
CA TRP A 38 7.61 -2.93 -7.30
C TRP A 38 8.32 -1.75 -7.96
N ASP A 39 7.71 -0.57 -8.01
CA ASP A 39 8.29 0.56 -8.74
C ASP A 39 9.42 1.23 -7.94
N GLU A 40 10.65 1.12 -8.46
CA GLU A 40 11.86 1.73 -7.90
C GLU A 40 11.99 3.22 -8.27
N GLY A 41 11.19 3.72 -9.21
CA GLY A 41 11.12 5.14 -9.59
C GLY A 41 9.93 5.87 -8.98
N CYS A 42 9.25 5.28 -8.00
CA CYS A 42 7.90 5.64 -7.57
C CYS A 42 7.76 7.11 -7.11
N MET A 43 7.50 8.01 -8.05
CA MET A 43 7.14 9.40 -7.76
C MET A 43 5.83 9.47 -6.97
N GLU A 44 4.91 8.53 -7.19
CA GLU A 44 3.63 8.38 -6.49
C GLU A 44 3.80 8.10 -5.00
N CYS A 45 4.89 7.44 -4.63
CA CYS A 45 5.22 7.12 -3.25
C CYS A 45 5.59 8.37 -2.44
N ASP A 46 6.28 9.33 -3.07
CA ASP A 46 6.50 10.66 -2.48
C ASP A 46 5.18 11.42 -2.32
N GLN A 47 4.20 11.18 -3.20
CA GLN A 47 2.87 11.81 -3.10
C GLN A 47 2.05 11.28 -1.93
N LEU A 48 2.23 10.00 -1.57
CA LEU A 48 1.59 9.39 -0.41
C LEU A 48 2.15 9.92 0.91
N ARG A 49 3.38 10.45 0.93
CA ARG A 49 3.99 10.96 2.18
C ARG A 49 3.26 12.17 2.73
N THR A 50 2.87 13.13 1.88
CA THR A 50 2.24 14.38 2.32
C THR A 50 0.98 14.14 3.17
N PRO A 51 -0.01 13.34 2.72
CA PRO A 51 -1.17 13.02 3.54
C PRO A 51 -0.86 12.24 4.81
N LEU A 52 0.17 11.40 4.77
CA LEU A 52 0.59 10.62 5.94
C LEU A 52 1.31 11.46 7.00
N VAL A 53 1.87 12.61 6.65
CA VAL A 53 2.42 13.57 7.62
C VAL A 53 1.29 14.24 8.42
N ALA A 54 0.12 14.42 7.81
CA ALA A 54 -1.05 14.96 8.49
C ALA A 54 -1.68 13.96 9.48
N ALA A 55 -1.36 12.67 9.36
CA ALA A 55 -1.93 11.61 10.19
C ALA A 55 -1.52 11.72 11.67
N GLY A 56 -2.42 11.26 12.55
CA GLY A 56 -2.23 11.28 13.99
C GLY A 56 -0.97 10.55 14.47
N GLN A 57 -0.41 11.01 15.58
CA GLN A 57 0.84 10.48 16.10
C GLN A 57 0.79 8.97 16.38
N GLY A 58 1.86 8.28 15.99
CA GLY A 58 1.97 6.82 16.11
C GLY A 58 1.38 6.05 14.93
N SER A 59 0.94 6.75 13.88
CA SER A 59 0.61 6.17 12.59
C SER A 59 1.80 5.44 11.97
N LYS A 60 1.52 4.39 11.20
CA LYS A 60 2.56 3.56 10.56
C LYS A 60 2.18 3.22 9.12
N VAL A 61 3.20 3.14 8.27
CA VAL A 61 3.11 2.58 6.93
C VAL A 61 3.89 1.29 6.90
N VAL A 62 3.28 0.24 6.37
CA VAL A 62 3.93 -1.03 6.07
C VAL A 62 3.91 -1.20 4.57
N VAL A 63 5.07 -1.46 3.99
CA VAL A 63 5.22 -1.74 2.57
C VAL A 63 5.68 -3.18 2.43
N THR A 64 4.95 -3.99 1.67
CA THR A 64 5.44 -5.30 1.23
C THR A 64 6.00 -5.14 -0.19
N THR A 65 7.19 -5.68 -0.40
CA THR A 65 7.89 -5.58 -1.69
C THR A 65 8.86 -6.74 -1.84
N ARG A 66 9.10 -7.14 -3.09
CA ARG A 66 10.14 -8.11 -3.46
C ARG A 66 11.47 -7.44 -3.78
N SER A 67 11.49 -6.11 -3.96
CA SER A 67 12.69 -5.34 -4.28
C SER A 67 13.20 -4.57 -3.05
N LYS A 68 14.48 -4.77 -2.75
CA LYS A 68 15.20 -3.93 -1.77
C LYS A 68 15.34 -2.47 -2.25
N GLY A 69 15.32 -2.25 -3.56
CA GLY A 69 15.37 -0.90 -4.16
C GLY A 69 14.15 -0.08 -3.76
N VAL A 70 12.96 -0.66 -3.85
CA VAL A 70 11.71 -0.03 -3.42
C VAL A 70 11.76 0.37 -1.95
N ALA A 71 12.22 -0.51 -1.06
CA ALA A 71 12.36 -0.19 0.36
C ALA A 71 13.28 1.01 0.62
N THR A 72 14.33 1.16 -0.21
CA THR A 72 15.29 2.26 -0.13
C THR A 72 14.66 3.58 -0.61
N VAL A 73 13.97 3.55 -1.75
CA VAL A 73 13.28 4.71 -2.36
C VAL A 73 12.15 5.21 -1.47
N MET A 74 11.44 4.28 -0.85
CA MET A 74 10.41 4.56 0.16
C MET A 74 10.97 5.16 1.46
N HIS A 75 12.29 5.23 1.62
CA HIS A 75 12.96 5.63 2.87
C HIS A 75 12.42 4.85 4.08
N ALA A 76 12.26 3.53 3.92
CA ALA A 76 11.75 2.67 4.98
C ALA A 76 12.64 2.79 6.23
N VAL A 77 12.03 3.20 7.35
CA VAL A 77 12.73 3.33 8.64
C VAL A 77 13.26 1.97 9.12
N GLN A 78 12.51 0.91 8.83
CA GLN A 78 12.88 -0.46 9.18
C GLN A 78 12.47 -1.42 8.06
N THR A 79 13.38 -2.31 7.70
CA THR A 79 13.17 -3.33 6.67
C THR A 79 13.21 -4.72 7.28
N TYR A 80 12.26 -5.56 6.89
CA TYR A 80 12.17 -6.95 7.34
C TYR A 80 12.32 -7.88 6.13
N PRO A 81 13.53 -8.36 5.82
CA PRO A 81 13.72 -9.29 4.70
C PRO A 81 13.03 -10.60 5.02
N LEU A 82 12.03 -10.95 4.21
CA LEU A 82 11.38 -12.25 4.29
C LEU A 82 12.26 -13.28 3.57
N GLY A 83 12.59 -14.36 4.28
CA GLY A 83 13.27 -15.52 3.71
C GLY A 83 12.28 -16.43 2.97
N GLU A 84 12.84 -17.40 2.25
CA GLU A 84 12.05 -18.48 1.67
C GLU A 84 11.55 -19.43 2.76
N LEU A 85 10.39 -20.05 2.51
CA LEU A 85 9.90 -21.13 3.36
C LEU A 85 10.80 -22.35 3.20
N SER A 86 11.03 -23.08 4.29
CA SER A 86 11.72 -24.36 4.19
C SER A 86 10.89 -25.35 3.36
N PRO A 87 11.50 -26.34 2.69
CA PRO A 87 10.75 -27.33 1.91
C PRO A 87 9.65 -28.04 2.72
N LYS A 88 9.91 -28.26 4.02
CA LYS A 88 8.96 -28.86 4.95
C LYS A 88 7.77 -27.94 5.19
N ASP A 89 8.02 -26.65 5.44
CA ASP A 89 6.96 -25.67 5.70
C ASP A 89 6.15 -25.39 4.44
N TYR A 90 6.81 -25.28 3.28
CA TYR A 90 6.17 -25.19 1.97
C TYR A 90 5.22 -26.37 1.72
N TRP A 91 5.69 -27.60 1.92
CA TRP A 91 4.89 -28.79 1.68
C TRP A 91 3.75 -28.93 2.68
N SER A 92 3.96 -28.55 3.94
CA SER A 92 2.91 -28.49 4.95
C SER A 92 1.82 -27.49 4.57
N LEU A 93 2.22 -26.30 4.10
CA LEU A 93 1.29 -25.25 3.68
C LEU A 93 0.50 -25.69 2.45
N PHE A 94 1.19 -26.23 1.43
CA PHE A 94 0.56 -26.80 0.24
C PHE A 94 -0.44 -27.89 0.60
N THR A 95 -0.03 -28.87 1.42
CA THR A 95 -0.89 -30.00 1.80
C THR A 95 -2.16 -29.52 2.51
N LYS A 96 -2.01 -28.55 3.41
CA LYS A 96 -3.13 -27.89 4.09
C LYS A 96 -4.11 -27.24 3.12
N PHE A 97 -3.62 -26.50 2.11
CA PHE A 97 -4.51 -25.81 1.18
C PHE A 97 -5.08 -26.70 0.07
N ALA A 98 -4.34 -27.74 -0.35
CA ALA A 98 -4.73 -28.59 -1.47
C ALA A 98 -5.57 -29.81 -1.06
N PHE A 99 -5.41 -30.30 0.17
CA PHE A 99 -6.01 -31.58 0.58
C PHE A 99 -6.80 -31.53 1.89
N GLU A 100 -6.55 -30.56 2.77
CA GLU A 100 -7.45 -30.32 3.90
C GLU A 100 -8.59 -29.43 3.39
N ASP A 101 -9.84 -29.91 3.54
CA ASP A 101 -11.03 -29.11 3.28
C ASP A 101 -10.95 -27.91 4.23
N CYS A 102 -10.45 -26.78 3.70
CA CYS A 102 -10.34 -25.55 4.45
C CYS A 102 -11.76 -25.12 4.74
N GLY A 103 -12.31 -25.61 5.86
CA GLY A 103 -13.63 -25.28 6.37
C GLY A 103 -13.79 -23.77 6.33
N GLN A 104 -14.45 -23.31 5.27
CA GLN A 104 -14.76 -21.93 4.96
C GLN A 104 -13.58 -20.95 5.16
N VAL A 105 -12.64 -20.92 4.22
CA VAL A 105 -11.83 -19.72 3.99
C VAL A 105 -12.66 -18.71 3.17
N PRO A 106 -13.03 -17.54 3.72
CA PRO A 106 -13.98 -16.62 3.08
C PRO A 106 -13.38 -15.77 1.94
N TRP A 107 -12.22 -16.10 1.40
CA TRP A 107 -11.55 -15.23 0.42
C TRP A 107 -12.30 -15.14 -0.92
N PHE A 108 -13.13 -16.13 -1.26
CA PHE A 108 -13.94 -16.10 -2.50
C PHE A 108 -15.39 -15.63 -2.32
N ALA A 109 -15.80 -15.18 -1.11
CA ALA A 109 -17.20 -14.83 -0.86
C ALA A 109 -17.63 -13.42 -1.30
N PHE A 110 -16.77 -12.66 -2.00
CA PHE A 110 -17.12 -11.34 -2.56
C PHE A 110 -17.15 -11.33 -4.09
N SER A 111 -17.77 -12.32 -4.72
CA SER A 111 -18.21 -12.18 -6.11
C SER A 111 -19.27 -13.22 -6.45
N SER A 112 -20.51 -12.97 -6.04
CA SER A 112 -21.70 -13.29 -6.84
C SER A 112 -22.95 -12.81 -6.11
N LYS A 113 -23.41 -11.62 -6.48
CA LYS A 113 -24.84 -11.36 -6.65
C LYS A 113 -25.01 -10.45 -7.86
N SER A 114 -25.20 -11.05 -9.02
CA SER A 114 -25.82 -10.45 -10.19
C SER A 114 -26.21 -11.56 -11.15
N THR A 115 -27.39 -12.14 -10.95
CA THR A 115 -28.47 -12.29 -11.94
C THR A 115 -29.69 -12.82 -11.20
#